data_AF-A0AAW0M3C8-F1
#
_entry.id   AF-A0AAW0M3C8-F1
#
_cell.length_a   1.000
_cell.length_b   1.000
_cell.length_c   1.000
_cell.angle_alpha   90.00
_cell.angle_beta   90.00
_cell.angle_gamma   90.00
#
_symmetry.space_group_name_H-M   'P 1'
#
loop_
_entity.id
_entity.type
_entity.pdbx_description
1 polymer ?
#
loop_
_entity_poly.entity_id
_entity_poly.type
_entity_poly.pdbx_seq_one_letter_code
_entity_poly.pdbx_strand_id
1 'polypeptide(L)'
;MKQHEKVLEDGVLDPETTVVSIFPSPMHYAGPTEVQWHAKARIKQGLTFTLLVETQLAWAIQLRNVICMMQITVAAYDKTQGKMAFFDASRPQDFVFISGTKMRMLAKNKENPPDGFMCPGGWKVLVEYYDSLVPTTSGKVPVAVPA
;
A
#
# COMPACT_ATOMS: atom_id res chain seq x y z
N MET A 1 -5.80 -11.02 2.77
CA MET A 1 -4.45 -11.55 2.53
C MET A 1 -4.20 -11.93 1.07
N LYS A 2 -5.23 -12.38 0.33
CA LYS A 2 -5.23 -12.65 -1.13
C LYS A 2 -4.26 -11.82 -1.99
N GLN A 3 -4.27 -10.49 -1.90
CA GLN A 3 -3.36 -9.65 -2.71
C GLN A 3 -1.88 -9.87 -2.36
N HIS A 4 -1.55 -10.00 -1.07
CA HIS A 4 -0.18 -10.19 -0.59
C HIS A 4 0.33 -11.60 -0.92
N GLU A 5 -0.56 -12.60 -0.88
CA GLU A 5 -0.25 -13.97 -1.34
C GLU A 5 0.22 -13.94 -2.80
N LYS A 6 -0.46 -13.18 -3.67
CA LYS A 6 -0.04 -13.02 -5.06
C LYS A 6 1.29 -12.29 -5.24
N VAL A 7 1.64 -11.38 -4.34
CA VAL A 7 2.97 -10.72 -4.36
C VAL A 7 4.08 -11.74 -4.07
N LEU A 8 3.83 -12.70 -3.18
CA LEU A 8 4.78 -13.78 -2.88
C LEU A 8 4.82 -14.82 -4.01
N GLU A 9 3.66 -15.26 -4.50
CA GLU A 9 3.56 -16.23 -5.60
C GLU A 9 4.23 -15.72 -6.89
N ASP A 10 4.07 -14.43 -7.20
CA ASP A 10 4.69 -13.80 -8.37
C ASP A 10 6.19 -13.48 -8.15
N GLY A 11 6.75 -13.85 -6.99
CA GLY A 11 8.19 -13.72 -6.68
C GLY A 11 8.67 -12.28 -6.47
N VAL A 12 7.76 -11.32 -6.27
CA VAL A 12 8.12 -9.93 -5.94
C VAL A 12 8.78 -9.86 -4.56
N LEU A 13 8.30 -10.71 -3.64
CA LEU A 13 8.95 -11.02 -2.37
C LEU A 13 9.24 -12.51 -2.34
N ASP A 14 10.40 -12.88 -1.82
CA ASP A 14 10.80 -14.29 -1.70
C ASP A 14 10.03 -14.96 -0.54
N PRO A 15 9.23 -16.01 -0.79
CA PRO A 15 8.45 -16.69 0.24
C PRO A 15 9.30 -17.44 1.27
N GLU A 16 10.51 -17.88 0.93
CA GLU A 16 11.38 -18.61 1.86
C GLU A 16 11.99 -17.69 2.92
N THR A 17 12.10 -16.39 2.61
CA THR A 17 12.69 -15.38 3.50
C THR A 17 11.67 -14.35 4.01
N THR A 18 10.38 -14.55 3.73
CA THR A 18 9.31 -13.60 4.10
C THR A 18 8.26 -14.25 5.01
N VAL A 19 8.08 -13.70 6.20
CA VAL A 19 6.97 -14.06 7.10
C VAL A 19 5.84 -13.05 6.98
N VAL A 20 4.64 -13.52 6.65
CA VAL A 20 3.43 -12.69 6.59
C VAL A 20 2.55 -12.96 7.82
N SER A 21 2.21 -11.90 8.55
CA SER A 21 1.34 -11.98 9.73
C SER A 21 0.37 -10.79 9.80
N ILE A 22 -0.71 -10.96 10.57
CA ILE A 22 -1.70 -9.91 10.82
C ILE A 22 -1.33 -9.19 12.10
N PHE A 23 -1.13 -7.88 12.02
CA PHE A 23 -1.02 -7.02 13.20
C PHE A 23 -2.43 -6.64 13.69
N PRO A 24 -2.87 -7.10 14.89
CA PRO A 24 -4.28 -7.03 15.27
C PRO A 24 -4.73 -5.67 15.84
N SER A 25 -3.82 -4.69 15.94
CA SER A 25 -4.16 -3.37 16.49
C SER A 25 -5.07 -2.59 15.53
N PRO A 26 -6.06 -1.83 16.04
CA PRO A 26 -6.77 -0.83 15.24
C PRO A 26 -5.82 0.21 14.66
N MET A 27 -6.16 0.73 13.47
CA MET A 27 -5.48 1.85 12.81
C MET A 27 -6.20 3.16 13.20
N HIS A 28 -5.50 4.06 13.89
CA HIS A 28 -6.01 5.32 14.44
C HIS A 28 -5.77 6.52 13.51
N TYR A 29 -4.90 6.38 12.52
CA TYR A 29 -4.46 7.45 11.63
C TYR A 29 -3.86 8.65 12.39
N ALA A 30 -3.19 8.39 13.51
CA ALA A 30 -2.63 9.42 14.40
C ALA A 30 -1.18 9.81 14.03
N GLY A 31 -0.82 9.62 12.76
CA GLY A 31 0.43 10.03 12.16
C GLY A 31 1.65 9.63 13.01
N PRO A 32 2.54 10.58 13.38
CA PRO A 32 3.80 10.22 14.00
C PRO A 32 3.69 9.57 15.40
N THR A 33 2.61 9.84 16.14
CA THR A 33 2.35 9.16 17.43
C THR A 33 2.07 7.68 17.22
N GLU A 34 1.31 7.34 16.18
CA GLU A 34 0.97 5.96 15.87
C GLU A 34 2.15 5.18 15.29
N VAL A 35 3.03 5.85 14.54
CA VAL A 35 4.29 5.25 14.04
C VAL A 35 5.13 4.72 15.20
N GLN A 36 5.18 5.44 16.32
CA GLN A 36 5.92 4.99 17.51
C GLN A 36 5.31 3.71 18.11
N TRP A 37 3.98 3.64 18.18
CA TRP A 37 3.26 2.44 18.60
C TRP A 37 3.57 1.26 17.68
N HIS A 38 3.49 1.48 16.36
CA HIS A 38 3.80 0.46 15.38
C HIS A 38 5.22 -0.06 15.53
N ALA A 39 6.23 0.80 15.61
CA ALA A 39 7.62 0.41 15.80
C ALA A 39 7.82 -0.38 17.10
N LYS A 40 7.32 0.15 18.24
CA LYS A 40 7.44 -0.49 19.56
C LYS A 40 6.81 -1.88 19.57
N ALA A 41 5.66 -2.06 18.93
CA ALA A 41 5.00 -3.36 18.83
C ALA A 41 5.87 -4.39 18.09
N ARG A 42 6.59 -3.97 17.03
CA ARG A 42 7.48 -4.87 16.27
C ARG A 42 8.76 -5.21 17.03
N ILE A 43 9.32 -4.27 17.79
CA ILE A 43 10.45 -4.54 18.71
C ILE A 43 10.08 -5.64 19.71
N LYS A 44 8.87 -5.55 20.28
CA LYS A 44 8.38 -6.55 21.23
C LYS A 44 8.22 -7.95 20.61
N GLN A 45 8.10 -8.04 19.29
CA GLN A 45 8.08 -9.29 18.54
C GLN A 45 9.47 -9.73 18.06
N GLY A 46 10.55 -9.06 18.49
CA GLY A 46 11.93 -9.44 18.18
C GLY A 46 12.47 -8.88 16.86
N LEU A 47 11.75 -7.99 16.17
CA LEU A 47 12.28 -7.37 14.94
C LEU A 47 13.46 -6.44 15.27
N THR A 48 14.57 -6.65 14.56
CA THR A 48 15.81 -5.87 14.70
C THR A 48 15.76 -4.55 13.93
N PHE A 49 15.08 -4.52 12.78
CA PHE A 49 14.98 -3.36 11.89
C PHE A 49 13.52 -3.03 11.56
N THR A 50 13.22 -1.75 11.40
CA THR A 50 11.92 -1.28 10.89
C THR A 50 12.15 -0.28 9.75
N LEU A 51 11.46 -0.51 8.63
CA LEU A 51 11.48 0.39 7.48
C LEU A 51 10.49 1.54 7.72
N LEU A 52 10.95 2.79 7.55
CA LEU A 52 10.10 3.98 7.64
C LEU A 52 10.32 4.87 6.41
N VAL A 53 9.22 5.32 5.81
CA VAL A 53 9.25 6.30 4.72
C VAL A 53 9.36 7.72 5.29
N GLU A 54 10.03 8.62 4.57
CA GLU A 54 10.32 10.01 4.97
C GLU A 54 9.15 10.78 5.62
N THR A 55 7.92 10.57 5.15
CA THR A 55 6.72 11.21 5.70
C THR A 55 6.41 10.84 7.15
N GLN A 56 6.97 9.73 7.65
CA GLN A 56 6.78 9.22 9.00
C GLN A 56 7.94 9.62 9.95
N LEU A 57 9.00 10.23 9.44
CA LEU A 57 10.29 10.31 10.12
C LEU A 57 10.48 11.55 11.00
N ALA A 58 9.82 12.66 10.70
CA ALA A 58 10.04 13.94 11.39
C ALA A 58 9.86 13.87 12.92
N TRP A 59 9.14 12.86 13.43
CA TRP A 59 8.93 12.67 14.88
C TRP A 59 9.33 11.27 15.39
N ALA A 60 9.73 10.35 14.52
CA ALA A 60 10.25 9.04 14.93
C ALA A 60 11.68 9.13 15.52
N ILE A 61 12.33 10.31 15.42
CA ILE A 61 13.68 10.59 15.94
C ILE A 61 13.81 10.21 17.43
N GLN A 62 12.75 10.37 18.22
CA GLN A 62 12.73 10.02 19.65
C GLN A 62 12.97 8.53 19.93
N LEU A 63 12.82 7.65 18.93
CA LEU A 63 13.03 6.20 19.03
C LEU A 63 14.39 5.70 18.52
N ARG A 64 15.26 6.59 17.99
CA ARG A 64 16.57 6.21 17.42
C ARG A 64 17.49 5.47 18.39
N ASN A 65 17.31 5.64 19.70
CA ASN A 65 18.12 4.97 20.72
C ASN A 65 17.63 3.54 21.08
N VAL A 66 16.51 3.09 20.51
CA VAL A 66 15.86 1.82 20.90
C VAL A 66 15.62 0.91 19.70
N ILE A 67 15.56 1.45 18.47
CA ILE A 67 15.32 0.66 17.26
C ILE A 67 16.22 1.12 16.12
N CYS A 68 16.71 0.15 15.32
CA CYS A 68 17.38 0.49 14.08
C CYS A 68 16.32 0.81 13.01
N MET A 69 16.26 2.08 12.61
CA MET A 69 15.33 2.56 11.58
C MET A 69 16.06 2.72 10.27
N MET A 70 15.56 2.06 9.23
CA MET A 70 16.01 2.27 7.86
C MET A 70 15.09 3.29 7.20
N GLN A 71 15.66 4.46 6.90
CA GLN A 71 14.96 5.54 6.24
C GLN A 71 14.92 5.25 4.74
N ILE A 72 13.73 5.30 4.14
CA ILE A 72 13.54 5.15 2.70
C ILE A 72 12.87 6.41 2.15
N THR A 73 13.41 6.93 1.04
CA THR A 73 12.79 8.02 0.27
C THR A 73 11.51 7.52 -0.40
N VAL A 74 10.60 8.44 -0.71
CA VAL A 74 9.38 8.10 -1.45
C VAL A 74 9.73 7.42 -2.77
N ALA A 75 9.14 6.25 -3.03
CA ALA A 75 9.24 5.56 -4.31
C ALA A 75 8.03 5.90 -5.20
N ALA A 76 8.28 6.10 -6.49
CA ALA A 76 7.27 6.37 -7.51
C ALA A 76 7.62 5.62 -8.80
N TYR A 77 6.65 5.51 -9.71
CA TYR A 77 6.88 4.84 -10.99
C TYR A 77 7.71 5.74 -11.91
N ASP A 78 8.93 5.32 -12.24
CA ASP A 78 9.81 6.04 -13.17
C ASP A 78 9.46 5.60 -14.61
N LYS A 79 8.89 6.53 -15.39
CA LYS A 79 8.48 6.27 -16.78
C LYS A 79 9.67 5.96 -17.69
N THR A 80 10.84 6.47 -17.37
CA THR A 80 12.05 6.26 -18.20
C THR A 80 12.60 4.85 -18.02
N GLN A 81 12.43 4.28 -16.83
CA GLN A 81 12.92 2.94 -16.48
C GLN A 81 11.84 1.85 -16.54
N GLY A 82 10.57 2.23 -16.59
CA GLY A 82 9.45 1.28 -16.61
C GLY A 82 9.30 0.50 -15.30
N LYS A 83 9.66 1.09 -14.15
CA LYS A 83 9.64 0.41 -12.85
C LYS A 83 9.55 1.39 -11.69
N MET A 84 9.25 0.87 -10.49
CA MET A 84 9.32 1.64 -9.26
C MET A 84 10.78 2.02 -8.93
N ALA A 85 11.02 3.31 -8.69
CA ALA A 85 12.33 3.84 -8.29
C ALA A 85 12.15 4.93 -7.22
N PHE A 86 13.24 5.27 -6.53
CA PHE A 86 13.22 6.41 -5.61
C PHE A 86 13.00 7.71 -6.39
N PHE A 87 12.12 8.55 -5.85
CA PHE A 87 11.78 9.83 -6.45
C PHE A 87 12.99 10.76 -6.50
N ASP A 88 13.20 11.38 -7.64
CA ASP A 88 14.28 12.33 -7.90
C ASP A 88 13.68 13.70 -8.26
N ALA A 89 13.86 14.67 -7.35
CA ALA A 89 13.31 16.01 -7.46
C ALA A 89 13.93 16.84 -8.60
N SER A 90 15.04 16.40 -9.20
CA SER A 90 15.63 17.07 -10.38
C SER A 90 14.87 16.78 -11.67
N ARG A 91 14.10 15.69 -11.72
CA ARG A 91 13.33 15.25 -12.90
C ARG A 91 11.90 14.80 -12.52
N PRO A 92 11.12 15.65 -11.83
CA PRO A 92 9.82 15.28 -11.29
C PRO A 92 8.82 14.83 -12.38
N GLN A 93 8.96 15.34 -13.60
CA GLN A 93 8.14 14.99 -14.75
C GLN A 93 8.28 13.53 -15.19
N ASP A 94 9.37 12.85 -14.84
CA ASP A 94 9.63 11.46 -15.22
C ASP A 94 8.90 10.47 -14.31
N PHE A 95 8.43 10.94 -13.15
CA PHE A 95 7.77 10.09 -12.15
C PHE A 95 6.26 10.21 -12.20
N VAL A 96 5.59 9.08 -11.96
CA VAL A 96 4.13 9.00 -11.83
C VAL A 96 3.78 8.49 -10.44
N PHE A 97 2.99 9.28 -9.73
CA PHE A 97 2.38 8.90 -8.46
C PHE A 97 0.98 8.32 -8.73
N ILE A 98 0.81 7.04 -8.42
CA ILE A 98 -0.48 6.36 -8.54
C ILE A 98 -1.08 6.23 -7.14
N SER A 99 -2.03 7.10 -6.83
CA SER A 99 -2.74 7.08 -5.55
C SER A 99 -3.77 5.95 -5.49
N GLY A 100 -4.23 5.61 -4.27
CA GLY A 100 -5.32 4.64 -4.10
C GLY A 100 -6.62 5.04 -4.81
N THR A 101 -6.92 6.35 -4.90
CA THR A 101 -8.05 6.87 -5.69
C THR A 101 -7.85 6.58 -7.18
N LYS A 102 -6.64 6.78 -7.71
CA LYS A 102 -6.31 6.48 -9.11
C LYS A 102 -6.39 4.97 -9.39
N MET A 103 -5.88 4.13 -8.50
CA MET A 103 -6.03 2.67 -8.60
C MET A 103 -7.50 2.25 -8.67
N ARG A 104 -8.35 2.84 -7.81
CA ARG A 104 -9.79 2.56 -7.83
C ARG A 104 -10.44 2.95 -9.17
N MET A 105 -10.05 4.09 -9.74
CA MET A 105 -10.57 4.53 -11.05
C MET A 105 -10.13 3.59 -12.17
N LEU A 106 -8.84 3.21 -12.20
CA LEU A 106 -8.31 2.28 -13.19
C LEU A 106 -9.05 0.93 -13.14
N ALA A 107 -9.19 0.37 -11.93
CA ALA A 107 -9.89 -0.90 -11.76
C ALA A 107 -11.36 -0.83 -12.23
N LYS A 108 -12.08 0.25 -11.88
CA LYS A 108 -13.47 0.46 -12.33
C LYS A 108 -13.60 0.60 -13.85
N ASN A 109 -12.63 1.23 -14.49
CA ASN A 109 -12.59 1.38 -15.95
C ASN A 109 -12.04 0.15 -16.68
N LYS A 110 -11.64 -0.90 -15.95
CA LYS A 110 -10.93 -2.08 -16.50
C LYS A 110 -9.62 -1.71 -17.20
N GLU A 111 -8.99 -0.63 -16.74
CA GLU A 111 -7.67 -0.20 -17.17
C GLU A 111 -6.61 -0.80 -16.25
N ASN A 112 -5.43 -1.08 -16.80
CA ASN A 112 -4.29 -1.57 -16.02
C ASN A 112 -3.37 -0.41 -15.63
N PRO A 113 -2.71 -0.47 -14.46
CA PRO A 113 -1.60 0.43 -14.16
C PRO A 113 -0.45 0.17 -15.15
N PRO A 114 0.53 1.09 -15.23
CA PRO A 114 1.76 0.86 -15.98
C PRO A 114 2.42 -0.46 -15.59
N ASP A 115 3.00 -1.14 -16.57
CA ASP A 115 3.72 -2.39 -16.33
C ASP A 115 4.85 -2.17 -15.32
N GLY A 116 5.10 -3.14 -14.43
CA GLY A 116 6.08 -3.00 -13.35
C GLY A 116 5.64 -2.14 -12.15
N PHE A 117 4.42 -1.58 -12.13
CA PHE A 117 3.86 -0.91 -10.94
C PHE A 117 3.42 -1.91 -9.84
N MET A 118 2.80 -3.02 -10.25
CA MET A 118 2.31 -4.09 -9.37
C MET A 118 2.34 -5.41 -10.13
N CYS A 119 2.51 -6.53 -9.42
CA CYS A 119 2.44 -7.83 -10.05
C CYS A 119 1.03 -8.10 -10.64
N PRO A 120 0.93 -8.76 -11.80
CA PRO A 120 -0.36 -9.00 -12.45
C PRO A 120 -1.35 -9.79 -11.57
N GLY A 121 -0.87 -10.77 -10.79
CA GLY A 121 -1.71 -11.53 -9.87
C GLY A 121 -2.30 -10.65 -8.77
N GLY A 122 -1.48 -9.75 -8.21
CA GLY A 122 -1.92 -8.79 -7.20
C GLY A 122 -2.93 -7.78 -7.75
N TRP A 123 -2.73 -7.29 -8.97
CA TRP A 123 -3.67 -6.36 -9.61
C TRP A 123 -5.03 -7.01 -9.89
N LYS A 124 -5.04 -8.26 -10.37
CA LYS A 124 -6.28 -9.01 -10.60
C LYS A 124 -7.16 -9.11 -9.34
N VAL A 125 -6.55 -9.38 -8.19
CA VAL A 125 -7.26 -9.43 -6.90
C VAL A 125 -7.90 -8.07 -6.56
N LEU A 126 -7.24 -6.96 -6.89
CA LEU A 126 -7.81 -5.62 -6.69
C LEU A 126 -8.98 -5.33 -7.62
N VAL A 127 -8.90 -5.73 -8.89
CA VAL A 127 -10.02 -5.59 -9.84
C VAL A 127 -11.23 -6.37 -9.33
N GLU A 128 -11.07 -7.64 -8.97
CA GLU A 128 -12.14 -8.48 -8.40
C GLU A 128 -12.75 -7.85 -7.14
N TYR A 129 -11.92 -7.27 -6.27
CA TYR A 129 -12.40 -6.54 -5.10
C TYR A 129 -13.26 -5.34 -5.49
N TYR A 130 -12.80 -4.47 -6.39
CA TYR A 130 -13.55 -3.27 -6.77
C TYR A 130 -14.82 -3.58 -7.57
N ASP A 131 -14.82 -4.64 -8.38
CA ASP A 131 -16.02 -5.13 -9.07
C ASP A 131 -17.08 -5.59 -8.07
N SER A 132 -16.67 -6.27 -6.99
CA SER A 132 -17.61 -6.70 -5.93
C SER A 132 -18.30 -5.56 -5.18
N LEU A 133 -17.73 -4.34 -5.22
CA LEU A 133 -18.30 -3.15 -4.59
C LEU A 133 -19.32 -2.43 -5.47
N VAL A 134 -19.43 -2.77 -6.74
CA VAL A 134 -20.45 -2.20 -7.63
C VAL A 134 -21.78 -2.89 -7.32
N PRO A 135 -22.79 -2.19 -6.80
CA PRO A 135 -24.10 -2.78 -6.59
C PRO A 135 -24.65 -3.26 -7.93
N THR A 136 -25.08 -4.51 -8.02
CA THR A 136 -25.91 -4.95 -9.14
C THR A 136 -27.14 -4.06 -9.17
N THR A 137 -27.33 -3.31 -10.26
CA THR A 137 -28.58 -2.58 -10.53
C THR A 137 -29.68 -3.61 -10.83
N SER A 138 -30.13 -4.31 -9.80
CA SER A 138 -31.34 -5.12 -9.81
C SER A 138 -32.49 -4.17 -9.48
N GLY A 139 -33.35 -3.92 -10.46
CA GLY A 139 -34.44 -2.95 -10.40
C GLY A 139 -35.33 -3.08 -9.16
N LYS A 140 -35.07 -2.27 -8.14
CA LYS A 140 -36.08 -1.89 -7.15
C LYS A 140 -36.65 -0.54 -7.56
N VAL A 141 -37.85 -0.58 -8.13
CA VAL A 141 -38.71 0.60 -8.26
C VAL A 141 -38.89 1.19 -6.85
N PRO A 142 -38.73 2.51 -6.64
CA PRO A 142 -39.02 3.12 -5.35
C PRO A 142 -40.52 2.98 -5.07
N VAL A 143 -40.89 2.19 -4.05
CA VAL A 143 -42.24 2.24 -3.52
C VAL A 143 -42.32 3.49 -2.64
N ALA A 144 -43.16 4.44 -3.07
CA ALA A 144 -43.46 5.63 -2.29
C ALA A 144 -44.17 5.23 -0.98
N VAL A 145 -43.67 5.75 0.14
CA VAL A 145 -44.35 5.64 1.43
C VAL A 145 -45.46 6.70 1.46
N PRO A 146 -46.74 6.32 1.66
CA PRO A 146 -47.82 7.30 1.78
C PRO A 146 -47.71 8.08 3.10
N ALA A 147 -48.11 9.35 3.04
CA ALA A 147 -48.07 10.35 4.10
C ALA A 147 -49.01 10.02 5.28
#